data_AF-A0A559KJ05-F1
#
_entry.id   AF-A0A559KJ05-F1
#
_cell.length_a   1.000
_cell.length_b   1.000
_cell.length_c   1.000
_cell.angle_alpha   90.00
_cell.angle_beta   90.00
_cell.angle_gamma   90.00
#
_symmetry.space_group_name_H-M   'P 1'
#
loop_
_entity.id
_entity.type
_entity.pdbx_description
1 polymer ?
#
loop_
_entity_poly.entity_id
_entity_poly.type
_entity_poly.pdbx_seq_one_letter_code
_entity_poly.pdbx_strand_id
1 'polypeptide(L)'
;MDFYLIKECFKYFLIVFVIFVFIVGVLDAIITCLYHFKLISIFKSKRKQNLPMSYYVDEFEIEDDFLRWLRHSYSIDDTVNDILTDKFFYNKYFRKAGFSQSQIDEFNSLFDKKNMEVLH
;
A
#
# COMPACT_ATOMS: atom_id res chain seq x y z
N MET A 1 46.27 -13.25 19.93
CA MET A 1 45.47 -14.31 19.29
C MET A 1 44.00 -13.89 19.18
N ASP A 2 43.53 -12.99 20.06
CA ASP A 2 42.13 -12.60 20.20
C ASP A 2 41.60 -11.73 19.05
N PHE A 3 42.42 -10.85 18.48
CA PHE A 3 42.00 -9.98 17.37
C PHE A 3 41.61 -10.76 16.10
N TYR A 4 42.29 -11.89 15.84
CA TYR A 4 41.97 -12.76 14.70
C TYR A 4 40.64 -13.48 14.93
N LEU A 5 40.42 -13.97 16.16
CA LEU A 5 39.18 -14.64 16.54
C LEU A 5 37.97 -13.69 16.46
N ILE A 6 38.12 -12.46 16.97
CA ILE A 6 37.08 -11.42 16.92
C ILE A 6 36.73 -11.05 15.46
N LYS A 7 37.73 -10.93 14.58
CA LYS A 7 37.54 -10.62 13.17
C LYS A 7 36.75 -11.72 12.44
N GLU A 8 37.07 -12.99 12.71
CA GLU A 8 36.33 -14.13 12.16
C GLU A 8 34.90 -14.18 12.70
N CYS A 9 34.69 -14.01 14.01
CA CYS A 9 33.34 -13.95 14.60
C CYS A 9 32.48 -12.82 13.99
N PHE A 10 33.04 -11.62 13.80
CA PHE A 10 32.33 -10.50 13.19
C PHE A 10 31.95 -10.78 11.73
N LYS A 11 32.82 -11.47 10.98
CA LYS A 11 32.54 -11.88 9.60
C LYS A 11 31.33 -12.82 9.53
N TYR A 12 31.27 -13.84 10.39
CA TYR A 12 30.12 -14.74 10.44
C TYR A 12 28.85 -14.03 10.91
N PHE A 13 28.95 -13.16 11.92
CA PHE A 13 27.81 -12.34 12.36
C PHE A 13 27.27 -11.47 11.22
N LEU A 14 28.14 -10.78 10.48
CA LEU A 14 27.74 -9.91 9.38
C LEU A 14 27.04 -10.71 8.27
N ILE A 15 27.54 -11.90 7.92
CA ILE A 15 26.91 -12.78 6.93
C ILE A 15 25.50 -13.18 7.39
N VAL A 16 25.36 -13.61 8.64
CA VAL A 16 24.06 -14.00 9.21
C VAL A 16 23.11 -12.79 9.24
N PHE A 17 23.60 -11.62 9.61
CA PHE A 17 22.82 -10.39 9.64
C PHE A 17 22.31 -9.99 8.24
N VAL A 18 23.16 -10.06 7.21
CA VAL A 18 22.77 -9.77 5.83
C VAL A 18 21.70 -10.76 5.35
N ILE A 19 21.85 -12.05 5.67
CA ILE A 19 20.85 -13.08 5.34
C ILE A 19 19.52 -12.79 6.06
N PHE A 20 19.58 -12.40 7.34
CA PHE A 20 18.38 -12.04 8.11
C PHE A 20 17.64 -10.87 7.49
N VAL A 21 18.34 -9.77 7.18
CA VAL A 21 17.75 -8.59 6.52
C VAL A 21 17.15 -8.97 5.17
N PHE A 22 17.83 -9.81 4.39
CA PHE A 22 17.32 -10.29 3.11
C PHE A 22 16.02 -11.10 3.28
N ILE A 23 15.97 -12.03 4.24
CA ILE A 23 14.77 -12.82 4.53
C ILE A 23 13.60 -11.92 4.94
N VAL A 24 13.85 -10.93 5.81
CA VAL A 24 12.83 -9.96 6.22
C VAL A 24 12.30 -9.18 5.01
N GLY A 25 13.18 -8.70 4.14
CA GLY A 25 12.77 -8.00 2.92
C GLY A 25 11.98 -8.88 1.93
N VAL A 26 12.35 -10.16 1.81
CA VAL A 26 11.60 -11.13 0.98
C VAL A 26 10.21 -11.39 1.56
N LEU A 27 10.09 -11.57 2.88
CA LEU A 27 8.80 -11.74 3.55
C LEU A 27 7.92 -10.52 3.38
N ASP A 28 8.47 -9.31 3.53
CA ASP A 28 7.77 -8.05 3.32
C ASP A 28 7.22 -7.95 1.87
N ALA A 29 8.04 -8.30 0.87
CA ALA A 29 7.63 -8.33 -0.52
C ALA A 29 6.54 -9.37 -0.82
N ILE A 30 6.60 -10.56 -0.22
CA ILE A 30 5.58 -11.61 -0.35
C ILE A 30 4.25 -11.13 0.24
N ILE A 31 4.29 -10.60 1.47
CA ILE A 31 3.12 -10.07 2.17
C ILE A 31 2.48 -8.96 1.32
N THR A 32 3.29 -8.02 0.82
CA THR A 32 2.85 -6.95 -0.08
C THR A 32 2.15 -7.53 -1.31
N CYS A 33 2.76 -8.49 -2.00
CA CYS A 33 2.17 -9.14 -3.16
C CYS A 33 0.81 -9.79 -2.86
N LEU A 34 0.72 -10.59 -1.80
CA LEU A 34 -0.54 -11.25 -1.39
C LEU A 34 -1.64 -10.22 -1.13
N TYR A 35 -1.28 -9.09 -0.54
CA TYR A 35 -2.20 -8.00 -0.27
C TYR A 35 -2.69 -7.28 -1.53
N HIS A 36 -1.83 -7.04 -2.53
CA HIS A 36 -2.27 -6.53 -3.83
C HIS A 36 -3.37 -7.42 -4.43
N PHE A 37 -3.18 -8.74 -4.39
CA PHE A 37 -4.17 -9.68 -4.88
C PHE A 37 -5.46 -9.66 -4.06
N LYS A 38 -5.35 -9.58 -2.72
CA LYS A 38 -6.51 -9.49 -1.82
C LYS A 38 -7.34 -8.23 -2.09
N LEU A 39 -6.70 -7.07 -2.23
CA LEU A 39 -7.38 -5.80 -2.49
C LEU A 39 -8.13 -5.83 -3.83
N ILE A 40 -7.49 -6.33 -4.89
CA ILE A 40 -8.14 -6.51 -6.21
C ILE A 40 -9.32 -7.47 -6.09
N SER A 41 -9.19 -8.54 -5.31
CA SER A 41 -10.26 -9.52 -5.09
C SER A 41 -11.48 -8.89 -4.40
N ILE A 42 -11.25 -8.09 -3.36
CA ILE A 42 -12.30 -7.34 -2.65
C ILE A 42 -13.01 -6.41 -3.62
N PHE A 43 -12.28 -5.61 -4.39
CA PHE A 43 -12.88 -4.70 -5.38
C PHE A 43 -13.65 -5.43 -6.47
N LYS A 44 -13.15 -6.56 -6.97
CA LYS A 44 -13.91 -7.39 -7.92
C LYS A 44 -15.20 -7.91 -7.30
N SER A 45 -15.17 -8.32 -6.03
CA SER A 45 -16.34 -8.80 -5.30
C SER A 45 -17.37 -7.67 -5.10
N LYS A 46 -16.95 -6.51 -4.60
CA LYS A 46 -17.80 -5.34 -4.37
C LYS A 46 -18.37 -4.76 -5.67
N ARG A 47 -17.57 -4.76 -6.76
CA ARG A 47 -18.05 -4.37 -8.09
C ARG A 47 -19.22 -5.23 -8.56
N LYS A 48 -19.18 -6.55 -8.32
CA LYS A 48 -20.29 -7.47 -8.68
C LYS A 48 -21.58 -7.15 -7.92
N GLN A 49 -21.50 -6.44 -6.80
CA GLN A 49 -22.65 -6.00 -6.01
C GLN A 49 -23.25 -4.69 -6.54
N ASN A 50 -22.68 -4.07 -7.60
CA ASN A 50 -23.13 -2.81 -8.19
C ASN A 50 -23.31 -1.67 -7.18
N LEU A 51 -22.42 -1.60 -6.18
CA LEU A 51 -22.41 -0.52 -5.19
C LEU A 51 -22.06 0.83 -5.85
N PRO A 52 -22.65 1.95 -5.39
CA PRO A 52 -22.35 3.29 -5.91
C PRO A 52 -20.91 3.70 -5.59
N MET A 53 -20.31 4.62 -6.37
CA MET A 53 -18.93 5.06 -6.12
C MET A 53 -18.74 5.75 -4.77
N SER A 54 -19.79 6.41 -4.25
CA SER A 54 -19.79 7.00 -2.91
C SER A 54 -19.48 6.00 -1.80
N TYR A 55 -19.97 4.76 -1.92
CA TYR A 55 -19.70 3.69 -0.96
C TYR A 55 -18.19 3.43 -0.82
N TYR A 56 -17.46 3.46 -1.94
CA TYR A 56 -16.03 3.22 -1.92
C TYR A 56 -15.30 4.40 -1.28
N VAL A 57 -15.69 5.64 -1.59
CA VAL A 57 -15.14 6.84 -0.94
C VAL A 57 -15.36 6.81 0.58
N ASP A 58 -16.48 6.27 1.06
CA ASP A 58 -16.78 6.15 2.49
C ASP A 58 -16.07 4.96 3.16
N GLU A 59 -15.93 3.80 2.49
CA GLU A 59 -15.16 2.68 3.05
C GLU A 59 -13.64 2.89 3.05
N PHE A 60 -13.11 3.82 2.25
CA PHE A 60 -11.68 4.13 2.24
C PHE A 60 -11.23 5.13 3.30
N GLU A 61 -12.15 5.66 4.12
CA GLU A 61 -11.80 6.35 5.37
C GLU A 61 -11.26 5.41 6.45
N ILE A 62 -11.21 4.10 6.20
CA ILE A 62 -10.45 3.21 7.05
C ILE A 62 -8.97 3.52 6.80
N GLU A 63 -8.44 4.36 7.68
CA GLU A 63 -7.05 4.52 8.11
C GLU A 63 -6.47 3.14 8.55
N ASP A 64 -6.63 2.12 7.72
CA ASP A 64 -6.11 0.80 8.03
C ASP A 64 -4.59 0.94 8.04
N ASP A 65 -3.96 0.43 9.09
CA ASP A 65 -2.52 0.24 9.21
C ASP A 65 -1.91 -0.38 7.93
N PHE A 66 -2.74 -1.06 7.13
CA PHE A 66 -2.53 -1.50 5.75
C PHE A 66 -2.03 -0.43 4.76
N LEU A 67 -2.68 0.74 4.66
CA LEU A 67 -2.28 1.80 3.73
C LEU A 67 -1.05 2.54 4.23
N ARG A 68 -0.93 2.73 5.54
CA ARG A 68 0.30 3.25 6.18
C ARG A 68 1.49 2.32 5.92
N TRP A 69 1.30 1.01 6.06
CA TRP A 69 2.33 0.00 5.80
C TRP A 69 2.70 -0.07 4.31
N LEU A 70 1.71 -0.11 3.40
CA LEU A 70 1.96 -0.07 1.95
C LEU A 70 2.62 1.25 1.51
N ARG A 71 2.28 2.40 2.11
CA ARG A 71 2.94 3.68 1.86
C ARG A 71 4.42 3.65 2.19
N HIS A 72 4.77 3.08 3.35
CA HIS A 72 6.15 2.87 3.75
C HIS A 72 6.93 1.99 2.78
N SER A 73 6.33 0.90 2.27
CA SER A 73 6.97 0.01 1.29
C SER A 73 7.14 0.64 -0.10
N TYR A 74 6.40 1.70 -0.44
CA TYR A 74 6.49 2.38 -1.73
C TYR A 74 7.33 3.67 -1.70
N SER A 75 7.96 4.02 -0.56
CA SER A 75 8.67 5.30 -0.39
C SER A 75 7.82 6.48 -0.90
N ILE A 76 6.53 6.41 -0.61
CA ILE A 76 5.62 7.53 -0.86
C ILE A 76 6.09 8.63 0.10
N ASP A 77 6.64 9.69 -0.48
CA ASP A 77 7.19 10.83 0.22
C ASP A 77 6.11 11.44 1.12
N ASP A 78 6.30 11.35 2.44
CA ASP A 78 5.39 11.91 3.46
C ASP A 78 5.27 13.46 3.36
N THR A 79 6.00 14.09 2.43
CA THR A 79 6.08 15.54 2.29
C THR A 79 5.17 16.15 1.22
N VAL A 80 4.50 15.36 0.36
CA VAL A 80 3.63 15.91 -0.70
C VAL A 80 2.23 15.29 -0.67
N ASN A 81 1.36 15.94 0.11
CA ASN A 81 -0.10 15.80 0.13
C ASN A 81 -0.63 14.37 0.25
N ASP A 82 -0.88 13.95 1.51
CA ASP A 82 -1.50 12.67 1.86
C ASP A 82 -2.68 12.28 0.96
N ILE A 83 -3.45 13.28 0.56
CA ILE A 83 -4.71 13.17 -0.15
C ILE A 83 -4.52 12.79 -1.64
N LEU A 84 -3.53 13.37 -2.32
CA LEU A 84 -3.31 13.11 -3.76
C LEU A 84 -2.75 11.71 -3.99
N THR A 85 -1.87 11.27 -3.09
CA THR A 85 -1.19 9.98 -3.24
C THR A 85 -2.14 8.81 -3.04
N ASP A 86 -3.14 8.95 -2.18
CA ASP A 86 -4.13 7.90 -1.91
C ASP A 86 -5.07 7.71 -3.11
N LYS A 87 -5.49 8.80 -3.78
CA LYS A 87 -6.34 8.76 -4.98
C LYS A 87 -5.70 8.01 -6.15
N PHE A 88 -4.43 8.30 -6.46
CA PHE A 88 -3.71 7.61 -7.54
C PHE A 88 -3.48 6.13 -7.21
N PHE A 89 -3.24 5.82 -5.93
CA PHE A 89 -3.13 4.45 -5.46
C PHE A 89 -4.41 3.67 -5.75
N TYR A 90 -5.59 4.13 -5.31
CA TYR A 90 -6.86 3.43 -5.53
C TYR A 90 -7.22 3.28 -7.01
N ASN A 91 -6.97 4.30 -7.83
CA ASN A 91 -7.22 4.25 -9.27
C ASN A 91 -6.49 3.09 -9.96
N LYS A 92 -5.27 2.78 -9.52
CA LYS A 92 -4.51 1.62 -10.02
C LYS A 92 -5.24 0.30 -9.76
N TYR A 93 -5.85 0.14 -8.58
CA TYR A 93 -6.56 -1.10 -8.22
C TYR A 93 -7.95 -1.17 -8.81
N PHE A 94 -8.66 -0.05 -8.92
CA PHE A 94 -9.94 0.00 -9.65
C PHE A 94 -9.78 -0.43 -11.10
N ARG A 95 -8.73 0.05 -11.79
CA ARG A 95 -8.40 -0.43 -13.14
C ARG A 95 -8.16 -1.94 -13.18
N LYS A 96 -7.38 -2.48 -12.24
CA LYS A 96 -7.13 -3.94 -12.15
C LYS A 96 -8.37 -4.76 -11.77
N ALA A 97 -9.31 -4.16 -11.05
CA ALA A 97 -10.59 -4.77 -10.70
C ALA A 97 -11.62 -4.65 -11.85
N GLY A 98 -11.34 -3.85 -12.87
CA GLY A 98 -12.13 -3.71 -14.09
C GLY A 98 -13.26 -2.68 -13.99
N PHE A 99 -13.09 -1.64 -13.18
CA PHE A 99 -13.99 -0.47 -13.20
C PHE A 99 -13.80 0.31 -14.50
N SER A 100 -14.86 0.92 -15.01
CA SER A 100 -14.77 1.78 -16.20
C SER A 100 -14.07 3.09 -15.86
N GLN A 101 -13.56 3.79 -16.89
CA GLN A 101 -12.96 5.11 -16.68
C GLN A 101 -13.98 6.10 -16.11
N SER A 102 -15.25 6.04 -16.53
CA SER A 102 -16.32 6.87 -15.96
C SER A 102 -16.55 6.65 -14.47
N GLN A 103 -16.49 5.41 -13.99
CA GLN A 103 -16.60 5.09 -12.55
C GLN A 103 -15.40 5.62 -11.78
N ILE A 104 -14.21 5.53 -12.37
CA ILE A 104 -12.98 6.06 -11.77
C ILE A 104 -13.04 7.59 -11.70
N ASP A 105 -13.56 8.26 -12.74
CA ASP A 105 -13.71 9.72 -12.76
C ASP A 105 -14.77 10.19 -11.74
N GLU A 106 -15.85 9.44 -11.58
CA GLU A 106 -16.87 9.67 -10.55
C GLU A 106 -16.27 9.52 -9.15
N PHE A 107 -15.55 8.43 -8.88
CA PHE A 107 -14.81 8.24 -7.63
C PHE A 107 -13.87 9.43 -7.36
N ASN A 108 -13.12 9.84 -8.38
CA ASN A 108 -12.16 10.93 -8.27
C ASN A 108 -12.82 12.27 -7.91
N SER A 109 -13.98 12.57 -8.51
CA SER A 109 -14.74 13.79 -8.24
C SER A 109 -15.36 13.77 -6.83
N LEU A 110 -15.89 12.63 -6.40
CA LEU A 110 -16.46 12.46 -5.07
C LEU A 110 -15.38 12.58 -3.98
N PHE A 111 -14.22 11.98 -4.22
CA PHE A 111 -13.06 12.06 -3.33
C PHE A 111 -12.58 13.51 -3.18
N ASP A 112 -12.45 14.26 -4.28
CA ASP A 112 -12.04 15.68 -4.21
C ASP A 112 -13.06 16.54 -3.45
N LYS A 113 -14.36 16.27 -3.65
CA LYS A 113 -15.44 16.99 -2.97
C LYS A 113 -15.41 16.74 -1.46
N LYS A 114 -15.31 15.48 -1.04
CA LYS A 114 -15.26 15.11 0.39
C LYS A 114 -14.05 15.74 1.09
N ASN A 115 -12.90 15.78 0.43
CA ASN A 115 -11.70 16.42 0.99
C ASN A 115 -11.84 17.94 1.13
N MET A 116 -12.51 18.62 0.19
CA MET A 116 -12.78 20.06 0.33
C MET A 116 -13.72 20.37 1.51
N GLU A 117 -14.62 19.45 1.85
CA GLU A 117 -15.52 19.58 3.01
C GLU A 117 -14.79 19.38 4.35
N VAL A 118 -13.74 18.55 4.41
CA VAL A 118 -12.94 18.29 5.62
C VAL A 118 -11.96 19.42 5.94
N LEU A 119 -11.53 20.17 4.93
CA LEU A 119 -10.58 21.30 5.08
C LEU A 119 -11.23 22.61 5.56
N HIS A 120 -12.56 22.65 5.70
CA HIS A 120 -13.35 23.84 6.03
C HIS A 120 -13.99 23.75 7.41
#